data_AF-A0A8T4LFM6-F1
#
_entry.id   AF-A0A8T4LFM6-F1
#
_cell.length_a   1.000
_cell.length_b   1.000
_cell.length_c   1.000
_cell.angle_alpha   90.00
_cell.angle_beta   90.00
_cell.angle_gamma   90.00
#
_symmetry.space_group_name_H-M   'P 1'
#
loop_
_entity.id
_entity.type
_entity.pdbx_description
1 polymer ?
#
loop_
_entity_poly.entity_id
_entity_poly.type
_entity_poly.pdbx_seq_one_letter_code
_entity_poly.pdbx_strand_id
1 'polypeptide(L)' 'MHILQPKHIKLKPNEVQELLKKYNLSLAQLPRIKSDDPALPEGCKQGDVVKIERKDEENSSVYYRTVA' A
#
# COMPACT_ATOMS: atom_id res chain seq x y z
N MET A 1 10.89 10.41 14.53
CA MET A 1 11.30 9.37 13.55
C MET A 1 11.29 8.04 14.27
N HIS A 2 10.40 7.12 13.90
CA HIS A 2 10.33 5.79 14.52
C HIS A 2 11.15 4.80 13.69
N ILE A 3 12.05 4.07 14.35
CA ILE A 3 12.98 3.11 13.74
C ILE A 3 12.24 1.96 13.02
N LEU A 4 10.96 1.74 13.35
CA LEU A 4 10.13 0.62 12.88
C LEU A 4 9.12 0.98 11.79
N GLN A 5 9.16 2.20 11.22
CA GLN A 5 8.19 2.56 10.18
C GLN A 5 8.58 1.92 8.83
N PRO A 6 7.73 1.08 8.24
CA PRO A 6 8.01 0.48 6.93
C PRO A 6 7.92 1.53 5.82
N LYS A 7 8.51 1.23 4.66
CA LYS A 7 8.47 2.14 3.50
C LYS A 7 7.11 2.02 2.81
N HIS A 8 6.41 3.13 2.68
CA HIS A 8 5.13 3.23 1.98
C HIS A 8 5.35 3.87 0.61
N ILE A 9 4.95 3.17 -0.45
CA ILE A 9 5.15 3.58 -1.84
C ILE A 9 3.79 3.60 -2.53
N LYS A 10 3.41 4.75 -3.09
CA LYS A 10 2.21 4.87 -3.91
C LYS A 10 2.38 4.11 -5.22
N LEU A 11 1.45 3.22 -5.53
CA LEU A 11 1.42 2.52 -6.82
C LEU A 11 0.70 3.36 -7.86
N LYS A 12 1.09 3.18 -9.13
CA LYS A 12 0.41 3.77 -10.28
C LYS A 12 -0.87 2.99 -10.58
N PRO A 13 -1.91 3.64 -11.15
CA PRO A 13 -3.16 2.95 -11.48
C PRO A 13 -2.96 1.74 -12.40
N ASN A 14 -1.98 1.79 -13.32
CA ASN A 14 -1.65 0.68 -14.20
C ASN A 14 -1.13 -0.55 -13.44
N GLU A 15 -0.18 -0.35 -12.51
CA GLU A 15 0.37 -1.40 -11.65
C GLU A 15 -0.72 -2.02 -10.75
N VAL A 16 -1.64 -1.18 -10.27
CA VAL A 16 -2.76 -1.63 -9.45
C VAL A 16 -3.68 -2.55 -10.25
N GLN A 17 -4.02 -2.20 -11.49
CA GLN A 17 -4.84 -3.07 -12.33
C GLN A 17 -4.17 -4.41 -12.63
N GLU A 18 -2.87 -4.40 -12.91
CA GLU A 18 -2.08 -5.63 -13.12
C GLU A 18 -2.06 -6.49 -11.85
N LEU A 19 -1.88 -5.86 -10.68
CA LEU A 19 -1.87 -6.55 -9.38
C LEU A 19 -3.23 -7.18 -9.06
N LEU A 20 -4.31 -6.43 -9.23
CA LEU A 20 -5.67 -6.92 -9.02
C LEU A 20 -5.99 -8.10 -9.95
N LYS A 21 -5.56 -8.04 -11.21
CA LYS A 21 -5.69 -9.17 -12.15
C LYS A 21 -4.86 -10.37 -11.71
N LYS A 22 -3.60 -10.15 -11.33
CA LYS A 22 -2.65 -11.21 -10.94
C LYS A 22 -3.13 -12.01 -9.73
N TYR A 23 -3.66 -11.33 -8.71
CA TYR A 23 -4.17 -11.97 -7.51
C TYR A 23 -5.68 -12.27 -7.58
N ASN A 24 -6.34 -11.88 -8.68
CA ASN A 24 -7.79 -12.00 -8.87
C ASN A 24 -8.60 -11.37 -7.72
N LEU A 25 -8.19 -10.18 -7.28
CA LEU A 25 -8.78 -9.45 -6.16
C LEU A 25 -9.47 -8.17 -6.65
N SER A 26 -10.43 -7.67 -5.86
CA SER A 26 -11.03 -6.35 -6.07
C SER A 26 -10.41 -5.30 -5.14
N LEU A 27 -10.42 -4.02 -5.53
CA LEU A 27 -9.93 -2.92 -4.69
C LEU A 27 -10.57 -2.88 -3.30
N ALA A 28 -11.84 -3.27 -3.20
CA ALA A 28 -12.59 -3.33 -1.96
C ALA A 28 -12.16 -4.47 -1.02
N GLN A 29 -11.49 -5.51 -1.55
CA GLN A 29 -10.97 -6.64 -0.78
C GLN A 29 -9.62 -6.32 -0.12
N LEU A 30 -8.92 -5.31 -0.62
CA LEU A 30 -7.68 -4.86 -0.01
C LEU A 30 -7.96 -4.11 1.30
N PRO A 31 -7.14 -4.32 2.33
CA PRO A 31 -7.26 -3.60 3.59
C PRO A 31 -7.17 -2.09 3.34
N ARG A 32 -8.08 -1.35 3.97
CA ARG A 32 -8.19 0.10 3.78
C ARG A 32 -7.32 0.86 4.77
N ILE A 33 -6.74 1.96 4.33
CA ILE A 33 -6.02 2.93 5.16
C ILE A 33 -6.71 4.29 5.05
N LYS A 34 -6.82 5.01 6.17
CA LYS A 34 -7.43 6.33 6.16
C LYS A 34 -6.53 7.30 5.42
N SER A 35 -7.12 8.18 4.61
CA SER A 35 -6.43 9.31 3.98
C SER A 35 -5.72 10.26 4.98
N ASP A 36 -6.15 10.26 6.25
CA ASP A 36 -5.55 11.04 7.35
C ASP A 36 -4.35 10.33 8.02
N ASP A 37 -4.01 9.10 7.60
CA ASP A 37 -2.95 8.33 8.25
C ASP A 37 -1.55 8.95 7.96
N PRO A 38 -0.76 9.26 9.00
CA PRO A 38 0.54 9.91 8.85
C PRO A 38 1.61 9.02 8.21
N ALA A 39 1.36 7.72 8.05
CA ALA A 39 2.27 6.82 7.34
C ALA A 39 2.05 6.82 5.82
N LEU A 40 1.01 7.47 5.32
CA LEU A 40 0.78 7.62 3.89
C LEU A 40 1.82 8.57 3.25
N PRO A 41 2.30 8.25 2.04
CA PRO A 41 3.13 9.18 1.29
C PRO A 41 2.31 10.40 0.84
N GLU A 42 2.99 11.53 0.71
CA GLU A 42 2.37 12.79 0.28
C GLU A 42 1.72 12.63 -1.11
N GLY A 43 0.47 13.09 -1.26
CA GLY A 43 -0.26 13.04 -2.53
C GLY A 43 -1.02 11.73 -2.82
N CYS A 44 -1.23 10.88 -1.83
CA CYS A 44 -2.24 9.80 -1.89
C CYS A 44 -3.66 10.38 -1.85
N LYS A 45 -4.54 9.91 -2.74
CA LYS A 45 -5.98 10.24 -2.78
C LYS A 45 -6.81 9.01 -2.48
N GLN A 46 -8.07 9.24 -2.10
CA GLN A 46 -9.05 8.17 -1.94
C GLN A 46 -9.13 7.32 -3.22
N GLY A 47 -8.98 6.00 -3.07
CA GLY A 47 -8.92 5.04 -4.16
C GLY A 47 -7.53 4.67 -4.66
N ASP A 48 -6.47 5.37 -4.23
CA ASP A 48 -5.09 4.94 -4.51
C ASP A 48 -4.73 3.67 -3.75
N VAL A 49 -3.75 2.91 -4.27
CA VAL A 49 -3.19 1.75 -3.58
C VAL A 49 -1.75 2.03 -3.20
N VAL A 50 -1.41 1.67 -1.97
CA VAL A 50 -0.08 1.86 -1.39
C VAL A 50 0.53 0.49 -1.15
N LYS A 51 1.75 0.31 -1.65
CA LYS A 51 2.62 -0.82 -1.36
C LYS A 51 3.42 -0.49 -0.11
N ILE A 52 3.40 -1.40 0.84
CA ILE A 52 4.12 -1.30 2.10
C ILE A 52 5.19 -2.37 2.08
N GLU A 53 6.45 -1.94 2.07
CA GLU A 53 7.60 -2.83 2.11
C GLU A 53 8.20 -2.80 3.50
N ARG A 54 8.02 -3.91 4.22
CA ARG A 54 8.61 -4.13 5.53
C ARG A 54 9.81 -5.04 5.35
N LYS A 55 11.01 -4.50 5.56
CA LYS A 55 12.23 -5.29 5.72
C LYS A 55 12.39 -5.59 7.20
N ASP A 56 12.20 -6.83 7.57
CA ASP A 56 12.63 -7.37 8.85
C ASP A 56 14.00 -8.03 8.67
N GLU A 57 14.65 -8.40 9.78
CA GLU A 57 16.05 -8.86 9.82
C GLU A 57 16.33 -10.05 8.88
N GLU A 58 15.32 -10.88 8.63
CA GLU A 58 15.43 -12.10 7.83
C GLU A 58 14.47 -12.16 6.62
N ASN A 59 13.41 -11.33 6.60
CA ASN A 59 12.34 -11.44 5.62
C ASN A 59 11.87 -10.07 5.09
N SER A 60 11.62 -10.01 3.78
CA SER A 60 10.97 -8.87 3.13
C SER A 60 9.50 -9.18 2.91
N SER A 61 8.61 -8.53 3.67
CA SER A 61 7.16 -8.69 3.49
C SER A 61 6.58 -7.49 2.75
N VAL A 62 5.78 -7.78 1.72
CA VAL A 62 5.10 -6.78 0.91
C VAL A 62 3.60 -6.84 1.19
N TYR A 63 3.02 -5.70 1.57
CA TYR A 63 1.59 -5.54 1.78
C TYR A 63 1.01 -4.49 0.83
N TYR A 64 -0.25 -4.65 0.47
CA TYR A 64 -0.98 -3.70 -0.37
C TYR A 64 -2.21 -3.21 0.37
N ARG A 65 -2.40 -1.89 0.44
CA ARG A 65 -3.54 -1.25 1.10
C ARG A 65 -4.19 -0.22 0.18
N THR A 66 -5.50 -0.07 0.25
CA THR A 66 -6.25 0.93 -0.52
C THR A 66 -6.57 2.14 0.37
N VAL A 67 -6.36 3.35 -0.13
CA VAL A 67 -6.69 4.59 0.58
C VAL A 67 -8.20 4.80 0.53
N ALA A 68 -8.80 5.01 1.70
CA ALA A 68 -10.22 5.27 1.89
C ALA A 68 -10.48 6.59 2.60
#